data_AF-A0A454WIS5-F1
#
_entry.id   AF-A0A454WIS5-F1
#
_cell.length_a   1.000
_cell.length_b   1.000
_cell.length_c   1.000
_cell.angle_alpha   90.00
_cell.angle_beta   90.00
_cell.angle_gamma   90.00
#
_symmetry.space_group_name_H-M   'P 1'
#
loop_
_entity.id
_entity.type
_entity.pdbx_description
1 polymer ?
#
loop_
_entity_poly.entity_id
_entity_poly.type
_entity_poly.pdbx_seq_one_letter_code
_entity_poly.pdbx_strand_id
1 'polypeptide(L)'
;MEYAEEHPDETVFFVSANTKDFGDGTSYPYPMNKDIADAGVADRFILMTSLDEVASHFTEPAEVDEGLSPRSWALRQFYRIWLRPPK
;
A
#
# COMPACT_ATOMS: atom_id res chain seq x y z
N MET A 1 -13.93 10.33 -10.33
CA MET A 1 -13.31 11.66 -10.34
C MET A 1 -13.97 12.57 -9.34
N GLU A 2 -15.29 12.55 -9.26
CA GLU A 2 -16.15 13.16 -8.21
C GLU A 2 -15.51 13.24 -6.80
N TYR A 3 -14.92 12.17 -6.28
CA TYR A 3 -14.20 12.20 -4.98
C TYR A 3 -13.13 13.30 -4.90
N ALA A 4 -12.29 13.42 -5.93
CA ALA A 4 -11.23 14.42 -5.96
C ALA A 4 -11.81 15.83 -5.98
N GLU A 5 -12.89 16.05 -6.73
CA GLU A 5 -13.56 17.36 -6.82
C GLU A 5 -14.15 17.80 -5.47
N GLU A 6 -14.71 16.87 -4.71
CA GLU A 6 -15.28 17.14 -3.38
C GLU A 6 -14.21 17.34 -2.30
N HIS A 7 -13.00 16.81 -2.49
CA HIS A 7 -11.91 16.77 -1.51
C HIS A 7 -10.66 17.45 -2.10
N PRO A 8 -10.65 18.79 -2.23
CA PRO A 8 -9.62 19.53 -2.97
C PRO A 8 -8.25 19.54 -2.27
N ASP A 9 -8.22 19.32 -0.96
CA ASP A 9 -7.05 19.28 -0.10
C ASP A 9 -6.43 17.89 0.03
N GLU A 10 -7.08 16.85 -0.52
CA GLU A 10 -6.59 15.48 -0.47
C GLU A 10 -5.83 15.05 -1.74
N THR A 11 -4.80 14.23 -1.52
CA THR A 11 -4.08 13.53 -2.59
C THR A 11 -4.79 12.23 -2.94
N VAL A 12 -5.06 12.03 -4.23
CA VAL A 12 -5.70 10.82 -4.73
C VAL A 12 -4.62 9.86 -5.23
N PHE A 13 -4.49 8.73 -4.55
CA PHE A 13 -3.62 7.65 -4.96
C PHE A 13 -4.40 6.61 -5.75
N PHE A 14 -3.95 6.34 -6.97
CA PHE A 14 -4.43 5.24 -7.79
C PHE A 14 -3.40 4.12 -7.78
N VAL A 15 -3.79 2.92 -7.37
CA VAL A 15 -2.85 1.78 -7.24
C VAL A 15 -3.11 0.79 -8.35
N SER A 16 -2.18 0.69 -9.31
CA SER A 16 -2.30 -0.25 -10.43
C SER A 16 -0.95 -0.49 -11.10
N ALA A 17 -0.61 -1.76 -11.34
CA ALA A 17 0.56 -2.14 -12.12
C ALA A 17 0.33 -2.06 -13.64
N ASN A 18 -0.87 -1.67 -14.09
CA ASN A 18 -1.24 -1.66 -15.50
C ASN A 18 -0.73 -0.40 -16.22
N THR A 19 0.58 -0.38 -16.51
CA THR A 19 1.20 0.74 -17.22
C THR A 19 0.82 0.83 -18.69
N LYS A 20 0.25 -0.24 -19.26
CA LYS A 20 -0.24 -0.24 -20.64
C LYS A 20 -1.43 0.70 -20.82
N ASP A 21 -2.37 0.68 -19.89
CA ASP A 21 -3.62 1.43 -20.02
C ASP A 21 -3.58 2.77 -19.26
N PHE A 22 -2.72 2.89 -18.23
CA PHE A 22 -2.61 4.10 -17.41
C PHE A 22 -1.31 4.87 -17.60
N GLY A 23 -0.39 4.37 -18.42
CA GLY A 23 0.95 4.95 -18.57
C GLY A 23 1.79 4.78 -17.30
N ASP A 24 2.70 5.71 -17.08
CA ASP A 24 3.58 5.77 -15.91
C ASP A 24 3.07 6.72 -14.82
N GLY A 25 1.86 7.27 -14.99
CA GLY A 25 1.29 8.27 -14.09
C GLY A 25 1.72 9.71 -14.36
N THR A 26 2.67 9.96 -15.27
CA THR A 26 3.06 11.33 -15.67
C THR A 26 2.16 11.89 -16.76
N SER A 27 1.58 11.01 -17.56
CA SER A 27 0.60 11.36 -18.58
C SER A 27 -0.43 10.25 -18.72
N TYR A 28 -1.70 10.63 -18.73
CA TYR A 28 -2.81 9.70 -18.89
C TYR A 28 -3.31 9.71 -20.33
N PRO A 29 -3.81 8.59 -20.87
CA PRO A 29 -4.46 8.58 -22.16
C PRO A 29 -5.85 9.25 -22.10
N TYR A 30 -6.32 9.70 -23.26
CA TYR A 30 -7.70 10.16 -23.41
C TYR A 30 -8.68 8.99 -23.19
N PRO A 31 -9.82 9.18 -22.49
CA PRO A 31 -10.38 10.44 -21.98
C PRO A 31 -9.90 10.88 -20.60
N MET A 32 -9.16 10.03 -19.89
CA MET A 32 -8.80 10.26 -18.48
C MET A 32 -7.94 11.53 -18.27
N ASN A 33 -7.09 11.89 -19.24
CA ASN A 33 -6.33 13.14 -19.16
C ASN A 33 -7.22 14.40 -19.12
N LYS A 34 -8.32 14.38 -19.89
CA LYS A 34 -9.25 15.49 -19.96
C LYS A 34 -9.97 15.63 -18.63
N ASP A 35 -10.45 14.51 -18.10
CA ASP A 35 -11.07 14.46 -16.79
C ASP A 35 -10.13 15.06 -15.72
N ILE A 36 -8.85 14.61 -15.67
CA ILE A 36 -7.87 15.09 -14.69
C ILE A 36 -7.59 16.59 -14.84
N ALA A 37 -7.54 17.08 -16.09
CA ALA A 37 -7.36 18.50 -16.39
C ALA A 37 -8.58 19.33 -16.00
N ASP A 38 -9.78 18.88 -16.37
CA ASP A 38 -11.05 19.57 -16.12
C ASP A 38 -11.35 19.67 -14.61
N ALA A 39 -10.98 18.63 -13.84
CA ALA A 39 -11.09 18.65 -12.38
C ALA A 39 -9.97 19.44 -11.68
N GLY A 40 -8.92 19.85 -12.40
CA GLY A 40 -7.80 20.60 -11.84
C GLY A 40 -6.99 19.83 -10.80
N VAL A 41 -6.88 18.50 -10.96
CA VAL A 41 -6.29 17.60 -9.94
C VAL A 41 -4.96 17.00 -10.33
N ALA A 42 -4.38 17.42 -11.46
CA ALA A 42 -3.16 16.84 -12.01
C ALA A 42 -2.01 16.77 -10.99
N ASP A 43 -1.83 17.82 -10.17
CA ASP A 43 -0.72 17.91 -9.21
C ASP A 43 -0.88 17.01 -7.98
N ARG A 44 -2.08 16.44 -7.77
CA ARG A 44 -2.44 15.64 -6.60
C ARG A 44 -3.00 14.26 -6.95
N PHE A 45 -2.88 13.86 -8.21
CA PHE A 45 -3.27 12.54 -8.68
C PHE A 45 -2.01 11.71 -8.92
N ILE A 46 -1.79 10.68 -8.09
CA ILE A 46 -0.54 9.90 -8.07
C ILE A 46 -0.84 8.45 -8.42
N LEU A 47 -0.15 7.89 -9.43
CA LEU A 47 -0.18 6.47 -9.73
C LEU A 47 0.93 5.74 -8.94
N MET A 48 0.54 4.81 -8.08
CA MET A 48 1.45 3.84 -7.47
C MET A 48 1.36 2.52 -8.23
N THR A 49 2.51 2.00 -8.65
CA THR A 49 2.57 0.84 -9.54
C THR A 49 2.80 -0.48 -8.81
N SER A 50 3.13 -0.41 -7.52
CA SER A 50 3.41 -1.59 -6.70
C SER A 50 2.85 -1.48 -5.29
N LEU A 51 2.58 -2.63 -4.68
CA LEU A 51 2.20 -2.71 -3.27
C LEU A 51 3.35 -2.30 -2.33
N ASP A 52 4.60 -2.54 -2.75
CA ASP A 52 5.79 -2.15 -1.98
C ASP A 52 5.90 -0.62 -1.86
N GLU A 53 5.58 0.10 -2.93
CA GLU A 53 5.50 1.56 -2.96
C GLU A 53 4.39 2.08 -2.03
N VAL A 54 3.21 1.43 -2.04
CA VAL A 54 2.12 1.75 -1.10
C VAL A 54 2.58 1.54 0.34
N ALA A 55 3.17 0.39 0.64
CA ALA A 55 3.65 0.10 1.99
C ALA A 55 4.69 1.14 2.43
N SER A 56 5.70 1.38 1.60
CA SER A 56 6.76 2.36 1.89
C SER A 56 6.25 3.78 2.09
N HIS A 57 5.15 4.16 1.44
CA HIS A 57 4.56 5.49 1.57
C HIS A 57 3.67 5.65 2.81
N PHE A 58 2.89 4.62 3.14
CA PHE A 58 1.87 4.69 4.18
C PHE A 58 2.28 4.04 5.51
N THR A 59 3.43 3.36 5.57
CA THR A 59 3.90 2.70 6.78
C THR A 59 5.25 3.20 7.23
N GLU A 60 5.50 3.03 8.53
CA GLU A 60 6.81 3.25 9.12
C GLU A 60 7.50 1.88 9.33
N PRO A 61 8.82 1.78 9.14
CA PRO A 61 9.56 0.56 9.47
C PRO A 61 9.37 0.20 10.95
N ALA A 62 8.93 -1.03 11.21
CA ALA A 62 8.85 -1.54 12.58
C ALA A 62 10.23 -1.98 13.05
N GLU A 63 10.64 -1.55 14.25
CA GLU A 63 11.81 -2.12 14.91
C GLU A 63 11.52 -3.57 15.31
N VAL A 64 12.45 -4.46 14.96
CA VAL A 64 12.37 -5.86 15.35
C VAL A 64 13.06 -6.02 16.70
N ASP A 65 12.29 -6.38 17.73
CA ASP A 65 12.86 -6.89 18.98
C ASP A 65 13.50 -8.26 18.70
N GLU A 66 14.84 -8.31 18.71
CA GLU A 66 15.62 -9.53 18.51
C GLU A 66 15.25 -10.65 19.50
N GLY A 67 14.65 -10.31 20.66
CA GLY A 67 14.11 -11.27 21.63
C GLY A 67 12.89 -12.06 21.16
N LEU A 68 12.20 -11.60 20.11
CA LEU A 68 11.00 -12.23 19.52
C LEU A 68 11.26 -12.91 18.16
N SER A 69 12.52 -13.25 17.87
CA SER A 69 12.91 -14.08 16.73
C SER A 69 11.95 -15.28 16.52
N PRO A 70 11.49 -15.57 15.29
CA PRO A 70 10.57 -16.69 15.01
C PRO A 70 11.02 -18.05 15.55
N ARG A 71 12.34 -18.24 15.74
CA ARG A 71 12.92 -19.43 16.37
C ARG A 71 12.54 -19.57 17.85
N SER A 72 12.42 -18.47 18.59
CA SER A 72 12.07 -18.48 20.02
C SER A 72 10.58 -18.78 20.24
N TRP A 73 9.72 -18.34 19.33
CA TRP A 73 8.27 -18.58 19.38
C TRP A 73 7.91 -20.04 19.05
N ALA A 74 8.55 -20.61 18.03
CA ALA A 74 8.38 -22.02 17.66
C ALA A 74 8.82 -22.96 18.78
N LEU A 75 9.96 -22.70 19.43
CA LEU A 75 10.44 -23.49 20.57
C LEU A 75 9.54 -23.37 21.81
N ARG A 76 8.97 -22.18 22.08
CA ARG A 76 8.02 -21.98 23.19
C ARG A 76 6.68 -22.70 22.97
N GLN A 77 6.14 -22.69 21.75
CA GLN A 77 4.92 -23.46 21.41
C GLN A 77 5.18 -24.97 21.50
N PHE A 78 6.34 -25.44 21.04
CA PHE A 78 6.73 -26.86 21.11
C PHE A 78 6.84 -27.35 22.56
N TYR A 79 7.46 -26.57 23.46
CA TYR A 79 7.58 -26.92 24.89
C TYR A 79 6.24 -26.97 25.62
N ARG A 80 5.28 -26.13 25.23
CA ARG A 80 3.95 -26.06 25.88
C ARG A 80 3.03 -27.21 25.51
N ILE A 81 3.27 -27.86 24.36
CA ILE A 81 2.48 -28.99 23.86
C ILE A 81 2.99 -30.33 24.43
N TRP A 82 4.30 -30.47 24.66
CA TRP A 82 4.91 -31.77 25.02
C TRP A 82 5.05 -32.06 26.53
N LEU A 83 4.86 -31.07 27.42
CA LEU A 83 4.99 -31.25 28.87
C LEU A 83 3.65 -31.42 29.61
N ARG A 84 2.53 -31.56 28.90
CA ARG A 84 1.27 -31.98 29.51
C ARG A 84 1.14 -33.50 29.41
N PRO A 85 1.35 -34.26 30.50
CA PRO A 85 1.01 -35.68 30.47
C PRO A 85 -0.51 -35.82 30.25
N PRO A 86 -0.95 -36.73 29.38
CA PRO A 86 -2.37 -37.04 29.26
C PRO A 86 -2.90 -37.57 30.60
N LYS A 87 -4.11 -37.12 30.97
CA LYS A 87 -4.88 -37.72 32.08
C LYS A 87 -5.44 -39.07 31.67
#